data_AF-A0A7L3GYW0-F1
#
_entry.id   AF-A0A7L3GYW0-F1
#
_cell.length_a   1.000
_cell.length_b   1.000
_cell.length_c   1.000
_cell.angle_alpha   90.00
_cell.angle_beta   90.00
_cell.angle_gamma   90.00
#
_symmetry.space_group_name_H-M   'P 1'
#
loop_
_entity.id
_entity.type
_entity.pdbx_description
1 polymer ?
#
loop_
_entity_poly.entity_id
_entity_poly.type
_entity_poly.pdbx_seq_one_letter_code
_entity_poly.pdbx_strand_id
1 'polypeptide(L)'
;QVISDFDMTLSRFGCNGRRCPTSHNILDNSHVISEDGRKKLKDLLDYYYPIEIDSKRTLEEKRPLMVEWWTRAHELLSQQKIQKGDIAQIVRESDVMLRDGFNELFDQLHKYNVPLFIFSAGVGDILEEIIRQANVFYSNVNVVSNYMDFDD
;
A
#
# COMPACT_ATOMS: atom_id res chain seq x y z
N GLN A 1 17.13 -12.76 9.83
CA GLN A 1 16.05 -11.77 9.67
C GLN A 1 16.07 -11.26 8.24
N VAL A 2 14.90 -10.96 7.69
CA VAL A 2 14.70 -10.31 6.38
C VAL A 2 14.02 -8.97 6.63
N ILE A 3 14.47 -7.92 5.93
CA ILE A 3 13.81 -6.60 5.92
C ILE A 3 13.38 -6.34 4.48
N SER A 4 12.12 -5.99 4.26
CA SER A 4 11.57 -5.81 2.92
C SER A 4 10.58 -4.65 2.89
N ASP A 5 10.53 -3.96 1.76
CA ASP A 5 9.39 -3.11 1.41
C ASP A 5 8.22 -4.00 0.91
N PHE A 6 7.04 -3.42 0.76
CA PHE A 6 5.84 -4.13 0.29
C PHE A 6 5.44 -3.77 -1.13
N ASP A 7 5.05 -2.52 -1.35
CA ASP A 7 4.45 -2.07 -2.61
C ASP A 7 5.48 -2.11 -3.74
N MET A 8 5.14 -2.79 -4.83
CA MET A 8 6.04 -3.02 -5.98
C MET A 8 7.27 -3.87 -5.64
N THR A 9 7.44 -4.34 -4.40
CA THR A 9 8.54 -5.20 -3.92
C THR A 9 8.07 -6.64 -3.65
N LEU A 10 7.13 -6.83 -2.72
CA LEU A 10 6.44 -8.10 -2.50
C LEU A 10 5.18 -8.19 -3.37
N SER A 11 4.52 -7.05 -3.61
CA SER A 11 3.48 -6.93 -4.65
C SER A 11 4.09 -6.71 -6.04
N ARG A 12 3.34 -7.09 -7.08
CA ARG A 12 3.76 -6.93 -8.47
C ARG A 12 3.70 -5.47 -8.87
N PHE A 13 4.60 -5.10 -9.79
CA PHE A 13 4.53 -3.81 -10.46
C PHE A 13 3.43 -3.75 -11.52
N GLY A 14 3.24 -4.85 -12.25
CA GLY A 14 2.22 -4.99 -13.26
C GLY A 14 1.96 -6.44 -13.64
N CYS A 15 0.84 -6.68 -14.29
CA CYS A 15 0.40 -7.98 -14.77
C CYS A 15 -0.31 -7.80 -16.12
N ASN A 16 0.02 -8.63 -17.12
CA ASN A 16 -0.61 -8.62 -18.45
C ASN A 16 -0.68 -7.22 -19.10
N GLY A 17 0.39 -6.43 -18.98
CA GLY A 17 0.49 -5.08 -19.56
C GLY A 17 -0.28 -4.00 -18.79
N ARG A 18 -0.91 -4.32 -17.65
CA ARG A 18 -1.55 -3.36 -16.76
C ARG A 18 -0.74 -3.17 -15.48
N ARG A 19 -0.80 -1.96 -14.92
CA ARG A 19 -0.17 -1.64 -13.62
C ARG A 19 -0.98 -2.28 -12.49
N CYS A 20 -0.31 -2.94 -11.55
CA CYS A 20 -0.95 -3.41 -10.33
C CYS A 20 -1.04 -2.25 -9.33
N PRO A 21 -2.06 -2.22 -8.45
CA PRO A 21 -2.22 -1.14 -7.50
C PRO A 21 -1.24 -1.25 -6.33
N THR A 22 -0.80 -0.10 -5.80
CA THR A 22 -0.21 -0.02 -4.45
C THR A 22 -1.30 -0.15 -3.37
N SER A 23 -0.90 -0.33 -2.12
CA SER A 23 -1.81 -0.27 -0.97
C SER A 23 -2.69 0.99 -0.94
N HIS A 24 -2.13 2.17 -1.26
CA HIS A 24 -2.92 3.39 -1.44
C HIS A 24 -3.87 3.31 -2.62
N ASN A 25 -3.42 2.84 -3.79
CA ASN A 25 -4.29 2.77 -4.98
C ASN A 25 -5.45 1.78 -4.82
N ILE A 26 -5.29 0.73 -4.01
CA ILE A 26 -6.39 -0.15 -3.64
C ILE A 26 -7.48 0.66 -2.92
N LEU A 27 -7.08 1.53 -1.99
CA LEU A 27 -8.00 2.40 -1.28
C LEU A 27 -8.61 3.45 -2.20
N ASP A 28 -7.79 4.19 -2.97
CA ASP A 28 -8.22 5.27 -3.87
C ASP A 28 -9.27 4.82 -4.89
N ASN A 29 -9.14 3.59 -5.39
CA ASN A 29 -10.02 3.02 -6.41
C ASN A 29 -11.18 2.21 -5.84
N SER A 30 -11.26 2.08 -4.51
CA SER A 30 -12.30 1.29 -3.87
C SER A 30 -13.70 1.90 -4.01
N HIS A 31 -14.71 1.08 -3.74
CA HIS A 31 -16.12 1.48 -3.82
C HIS A 31 -16.52 2.49 -2.73
N VAL A 32 -15.75 2.61 -1.65
CA VAL A 32 -16.02 3.55 -0.55
C VAL A 32 -15.57 4.98 -0.85
N ILE A 33 -14.73 5.17 -1.88
CA ILE A 33 -14.29 6.50 -2.30
C ILE A 33 -15.30 7.12 -3.25
N SER A 34 -15.78 8.31 -2.91
CA SER A 34 -16.67 9.09 -3.79
C SER A 34 -16.00 9.45 -5.11
N GLU A 35 -16.80 9.69 -6.16
CA GLU A 35 -16.27 10.10 -7.47
C GLU A 35 -15.44 11.39 -7.40
N ASP A 36 -15.90 12.37 -6.61
CA ASP A 36 -15.16 13.62 -6.35
C ASP A 36 -13.85 13.37 -5.59
N GLY A 37 -13.88 12.51 -4.56
CA GLY A 37 -12.68 12.10 -3.83
C GLY A 37 -11.65 11.43 -4.74
N ARG A 38 -12.09 10.50 -5.59
CA ARG A 38 -11.23 9.80 -6.56
C ARG A 38 -10.61 10.78 -7.55
N LYS A 39 -11.38 11.76 -8.03
CA LYS A 39 -10.87 12.82 -8.92
C LYS A 39 -9.77 13.64 -8.23
N LYS A 40 -10.00 14.09 -7.00
CA LYS A 40 -9.00 14.87 -6.24
C LYS A 40 -7.73 14.09 -5.95
N LEU A 41 -7.86 12.81 -5.58
CA LEU A 41 -6.71 11.91 -5.38
C LEU A 41 -5.92 11.71 -6.67
N LYS A 42 -6.62 11.56 -7.80
CA LYS A 42 -6.00 11.49 -9.12
C LYS A 42 -5.27 12.78 -9.49
N ASP A 43 -5.85 13.95 -9.22
CA ASP A 43 -5.22 15.24 -9.48
C ASP A 43 -3.93 15.40 -8.64
N LEU A 44 -3.90 14.94 -7.39
CA LEU A 44 -2.69 14.89 -6.57
C LEU A 44 -1.64 13.96 -7.18
N LEU A 45 -2.03 12.73 -7.58
CA LEU A 45 -1.13 11.78 -8.21
C LEU A 45 -0.50 12.34 -9.49
N ASP A 46 -1.33 12.90 -10.38
CA ASP A 46 -0.89 13.45 -11.67
C ASP A 46 0.08 14.64 -11.49
N TYR A 47 -0.02 15.37 -10.38
CA TYR A 47 0.90 16.47 -10.03
C TYR A 47 2.19 16.00 -9.34
N TYR A 48 2.09 15.18 -8.30
CA TYR A 48 3.24 14.83 -7.45
C TYR A 48 4.07 13.65 -7.98
N TYR A 49 3.46 12.67 -8.66
CA TYR A 49 4.19 11.50 -9.17
C TYR A 49 5.31 11.86 -10.15
N PRO A 50 5.11 12.78 -11.13
CA PRO A 50 6.21 13.22 -12.00
C PRO A 50 7.39 13.82 -11.23
N ILE A 51 7.13 14.47 -10.09
CA ILE A 51 8.16 15.07 -9.23
C ILE A 51 8.91 13.97 -8.46
N GLU A 52 8.20 12.98 -7.93
CA GLU A 52 8.79 11.84 -7.22
C GLU A 52 9.84 11.13 -8.08
N ILE A 53 9.50 10.84 -9.35
CA ILE A 53 10.37 10.11 -10.28
C ILE A 53 11.38 11.00 -11.02
N ASP A 54 11.34 12.33 -10.83
CA ASP A 54 12.20 13.27 -11.56
C ASP A 54 13.67 13.07 -11.18
N SER A 55 14.47 12.46 -12.06
CA SER A 55 15.88 12.18 -11.81
C SER A 55 16.75 13.45 -11.71
N LYS A 56 16.21 14.63 -12.03
CA LYS A 56 16.94 15.91 -12.00
C LYS A 56 16.85 16.62 -10.66
N ARG A 57 15.89 16.26 -9.81
CA ARG A 57 15.69 16.84 -8.48
C ARG A 57 16.40 16.03 -7.41
N THR A 58 16.97 16.71 -6.42
CA THR A 58 17.61 16.04 -5.28
C THR A 58 16.58 15.47 -4.32
N LEU A 59 17.02 14.59 -3.42
CA LEU A 59 16.15 14.05 -2.37
C LEU A 59 15.68 15.15 -1.41
N GLU A 60 16.52 16.15 -1.13
CA GLU A 60 16.21 17.29 -0.27
C GLU A 60 15.10 18.16 -0.86
N GLU A 61 15.09 18.35 -2.19
CA GLU A 61 14.05 19.08 -2.90
C GLU A 61 12.73 18.31 -2.95
N LYS A 62 12.79 16.99 -3.12
CA LYS A 62 11.60 16.13 -3.22
C LYS A 62 10.93 15.90 -1.87
N ARG A 63 11.71 15.74 -0.80
CA ARG A 63 11.21 15.36 0.53
C ARG A 63 10.02 16.21 1.01
N PRO A 64 10.09 17.56 1.05
CA PRO A 64 8.95 18.36 1.50
C PRO A 64 7.72 18.20 0.62
N LEU A 65 7.90 17.95 -0.69
CA LEU A 65 6.80 17.74 -1.63
C LEU A 65 6.14 16.36 -1.44
N MET A 66 6.91 15.34 -1.09
CA MET A 66 6.35 14.01 -0.75
C MET A 66 5.59 14.05 0.56
N VAL A 67 6.09 14.80 1.56
CA VAL A 67 5.34 15.04 2.81
C VAL A 67 4.02 15.74 2.49
N GLU A 68 4.06 16.83 1.73
CA GLU A 68 2.85 17.56 1.34
C GLU A 68 1.85 16.68 0.58
N TRP A 69 2.33 15.88 -0.38
CA TRP A 69 1.49 14.96 -1.13
C TRP A 69 0.76 13.98 -0.22
N TRP A 70 1.49 13.26 0.63
CA TRP A 70 0.91 12.25 1.50
C TRP A 70 -0.02 12.87 2.55
N THR A 71 0.33 14.02 3.12
CA THR A 71 -0.56 14.77 4.02
C THR A 71 -1.89 15.08 3.34
N ARG A 72 -1.88 15.65 2.14
CA ARG A 72 -3.11 15.99 1.41
C ARG A 72 -3.92 14.75 1.01
N ALA A 73 -3.24 13.69 0.58
CA ALA A 73 -3.90 12.44 0.21
C ALA A 73 -4.59 11.81 1.42
N HIS A 74 -3.91 11.74 2.58
CA HIS A 74 -4.49 11.19 3.81
C HIS A 74 -5.63 12.05 4.36
N GLU A 75 -5.55 13.38 4.26
CA GLU A 75 -6.65 14.29 4.61
C GLU A 75 -7.89 14.08 3.72
N LEU A 76 -7.71 13.77 2.43
CA LEU A 76 -8.83 13.46 1.55
C LEU A 76 -9.45 12.10 1.87
N LEU A 77 -8.62 11.10 2.17
CA LEU A 77 -9.06 9.75 2.53
C LEU A 77 -9.85 9.75 3.84
N SER A 78 -9.42 10.50 4.86
CA SER A 78 -10.15 10.62 6.13
C SER A 78 -11.54 11.23 5.95
N GLN A 79 -11.73 12.11 4.97
CA GLN A 79 -13.04 12.66 4.64
C GLN A 79 -14.01 11.65 4.00
N GLN A 80 -13.51 10.52 3.48
CA GLN A 80 -14.34 9.49 2.84
C GLN A 80 -15.04 8.56 3.84
N LYS A 81 -14.77 8.70 5.15
CA LYS A 81 -15.40 7.90 6.23
C LYS A 81 -15.29 6.39 6.04
N ILE A 82 -14.09 5.95 5.67
CA ILE A 82 -13.75 4.55 5.45
C ILE A 82 -13.91 3.79 6.76
N GLN A 83 -14.66 2.69 6.78
CA GLN A 83 -14.83 1.89 7.99
C GLN A 83 -13.83 0.74 8.00
N LYS A 84 -13.36 0.37 9.19
CA LYS A 84 -12.47 -0.78 9.37
C LYS A 84 -13.06 -2.08 8.82
N GLY A 85 -14.38 -2.23 8.90
CA GLY A 85 -15.10 -3.38 8.35
C GLY A 85 -15.03 -3.50 6.82
N ASP A 86 -14.81 -2.39 6.11
CA ASP A 86 -14.78 -2.38 4.65
C ASP A 86 -13.45 -2.91 4.09
N ILE A 87 -12.36 -2.86 4.87
CA ILE A 87 -11.00 -3.18 4.44
C ILE A 87 -10.91 -4.56 3.78
N ALA A 88 -11.54 -5.57 4.38
CA ALA A 88 -11.54 -6.93 3.84
C ALA A 88 -12.24 -7.02 2.48
N GLN A 89 -13.32 -6.26 2.26
CA GLN A 89 -14.02 -6.23 0.99
C GLN A 89 -13.22 -5.43 -0.06
N ILE A 90 -12.70 -4.27 0.33
CA ILE A 90 -11.86 -3.40 -0.51
C ILE A 90 -10.67 -4.17 -1.10
N VAL A 91 -9.95 -4.92 -0.27
CA VAL A 91 -8.81 -5.72 -0.74
C VAL A 91 -9.26 -6.83 -1.68
N ARG A 92 -10.37 -7.51 -1.35
CA ARG A 92 -10.89 -8.65 -2.12
C ARG A 92 -11.38 -8.26 -3.51
N GLU A 93 -11.89 -7.04 -3.66
CA GLU A 93 -12.35 -6.48 -4.94
C GLU A 93 -11.22 -5.86 -5.78
N SER A 94 -10.02 -5.73 -5.21
CA SER A 94 -8.88 -5.09 -5.88
C SER A 94 -8.13 -6.04 -6.82
N ASP A 95 -7.40 -5.47 -7.78
CA ASP A 95 -6.52 -6.19 -8.70
C ASP A 95 -5.10 -6.41 -8.13
N VAL A 96 -4.95 -6.39 -6.80
CA VAL A 96 -3.64 -6.59 -6.15
C VAL A 96 -3.10 -8.00 -6.43
N MET A 97 -1.80 -8.09 -6.71
CA MET A 97 -1.14 -9.36 -6.93
C MET A 97 0.20 -9.38 -6.22
N LEU A 98 0.47 -10.45 -5.49
CA LEU A 98 1.80 -10.75 -4.97
C LEU A 98 2.68 -11.34 -6.08
N ARG A 99 4.00 -11.16 -5.96
CA ARG A 99 4.97 -11.69 -6.94
C ARG A 99 4.96 -13.22 -6.96
N ASP A 100 5.30 -13.80 -8.12
CA ASP A 100 5.53 -15.24 -8.22
C ASP A 100 6.56 -15.68 -7.18
N GLY A 101 6.30 -16.78 -6.48
CA GLY A 101 7.19 -17.28 -5.44
C GLY A 101 6.93 -16.72 -4.03
N PHE A 102 5.91 -15.86 -3.84
CA PHE A 102 5.67 -15.24 -2.53
C PHE A 102 5.33 -16.26 -1.46
N ASN A 103 4.52 -17.27 -1.78
CA ASN A 103 4.13 -18.32 -0.83
C ASN A 103 5.38 -19.09 -0.37
N GLU A 104 6.26 -19.52 -1.29
CA GLU A 104 7.51 -20.19 -0.90
C GLU A 104 8.38 -19.30 -0.02
N LEU A 105 8.52 -18.00 -0.34
CA LEU A 105 9.30 -17.07 0.48
C LEU A 105 8.76 -17.02 1.91
N PHE A 106 7.47 -16.72 2.09
CA PHE A 106 6.86 -16.58 3.41
C PHE A 106 6.87 -17.91 4.17
N ASP A 107 6.56 -19.03 3.51
CA ASP A 107 6.53 -20.37 4.11
C ASP A 107 7.91 -20.81 4.59
N GLN A 108 8.96 -20.59 3.79
CA GLN A 108 10.33 -20.94 4.19
C GLN A 108 10.78 -20.08 5.37
N LEU A 109 10.51 -18.77 5.34
CA LEU A 109 10.85 -17.90 6.47
C LEU A 109 10.12 -18.31 7.74
N HIS A 110 8.84 -18.66 7.65
CA HIS A 110 8.06 -19.15 8.79
C HIS A 110 8.60 -20.49 9.31
N LYS A 111 8.83 -21.47 8.43
CA LYS A 111 9.36 -22.79 8.77
C LYS A 111 10.67 -22.73 9.55
N TYR A 112 11.56 -21.83 9.16
CA TYR A 112 12.86 -21.65 9.84
C TYR A 112 12.82 -20.56 10.92
N ASN A 113 11.64 -20.06 11.27
CA ASN A 113 11.42 -19.00 12.25
C ASN A 113 12.31 -17.78 12.02
N VAL A 114 12.53 -17.42 10.75
CA VAL A 114 13.29 -16.24 10.36
C VAL A 114 12.35 -15.03 10.42
N PRO A 115 12.66 -14.00 11.24
CA PRO A 115 11.81 -12.82 11.30
C PRO A 115 11.77 -12.11 9.94
N LEU A 116 10.56 -11.84 9.44
CA LEU A 116 10.31 -10.98 8.29
C LEU A 116 9.79 -9.64 8.79
N PHE A 117 10.53 -8.57 8.54
CA PHE A 117 10.15 -7.21 8.89
C PHE A 117 9.78 -6.46 7.62
N ILE A 118 8.49 -6.20 7.44
CA ILE A 118 7.96 -5.44 6.32
C ILE A 118 7.90 -3.97 6.74
N PHE A 119 8.72 -3.13 6.11
CA PHE A 119 8.75 -1.69 6.35
C PHE A 119 8.24 -0.98 5.11
N SER A 120 7.00 -0.51 5.16
CA SER A 120 6.32 0.08 4.00
C SER A 120 5.96 1.54 4.26
N ALA A 121 6.04 2.36 3.21
CA ALA A 121 5.45 3.70 3.18
C ALA A 121 3.96 3.67 2.80
N GLY A 122 3.40 2.49 2.55
CA GLY A 122 2.00 2.27 2.17
C GLY A 122 1.02 2.36 3.34
N VAL A 123 -0.18 1.80 3.13
CA VAL A 123 -1.25 1.69 4.12
C VAL A 123 -1.21 0.33 4.82
N GLY A 124 -0.96 0.33 6.12
CA GLY A 124 -0.73 -0.87 6.94
C GLY A 124 -1.93 -1.82 6.99
N ASP A 125 -3.14 -1.29 7.22
CA ASP A 125 -4.36 -2.10 7.28
C ASP A 125 -4.65 -2.83 5.97
N ILE A 126 -4.39 -2.17 4.84
CA ILE A 126 -4.53 -2.75 3.49
C ILE A 126 -3.46 -3.83 3.26
N LEU A 127 -2.20 -3.52 3.59
CA LEU A 127 -1.08 -4.45 3.48
C LEU A 127 -1.34 -5.73 4.27
N GLU A 128 -1.68 -5.59 5.56
CA GLU A 128 -1.95 -6.73 6.44
C GLU A 128 -3.09 -7.58 5.91
N GLU A 129 -4.16 -6.94 5.42
CA GLU A 129 -5.30 -7.66 4.88
C GLU A 129 -4.93 -8.41 3.58
N ILE A 130 -4.08 -7.85 2.72
CA ILE A 130 -3.57 -8.56 1.53
C ILE A 130 -2.86 -9.86 1.94
N ILE A 131 -1.89 -9.78 2.85
CA ILE A 131 -1.12 -10.96 3.28
C ILE A 131 -1.95 -11.94 4.12
N ARG A 132 -3.00 -11.44 4.80
CA ARG A 132 -3.98 -12.27 5.52
C ARG A 132 -4.85 -13.06 4.55
N GLN A 133 -5.42 -12.42 3.53
CA GLN A 133 -6.23 -13.11 2.52
C GLN A 133 -5.40 -14.08 1.67
N ALA A 134 -4.12 -13.79 1.48
CA ALA A 134 -3.16 -14.69 0.84
C ALA A 134 -2.70 -15.85 1.75
N ASN A 135 -3.17 -15.93 3.00
CA ASN A 135 -2.82 -16.95 4.00
C ASN A 135 -1.32 -17.03 4.34
N VAL A 136 -0.60 -15.91 4.26
CA VAL A 136 0.86 -15.85 4.55
C VAL A 136 1.20 -14.90 5.69
N PHE A 137 0.20 -14.37 6.42
CA PHE A 137 0.43 -13.52 7.59
C PHE A 137 0.79 -14.35 8.83
N TYR A 138 1.99 -14.92 8.80
CA TYR A 138 2.52 -15.76 9.87
C TYR A 138 3.02 -14.96 11.08
N SER A 139 3.20 -15.63 12.22
CA SER A 139 3.62 -15.02 13.49
C SER A 139 5.04 -14.42 13.47
N ASN A 140 5.89 -14.82 12.52
CA ASN A 140 7.24 -14.26 12.32
C ASN A 140 7.25 -13.01 11.43
N VAL A 141 6.10 -12.59 10.91
CA VAL A 141 5.95 -11.38 10.09
C VAL A 141 5.60 -10.20 10.99
N ASN A 142 6.39 -9.13 10.92
CA ASN A 142 6.15 -7.87 11.59
C ASN A 142 6.00 -6.78 10.54
N VAL A 143 4.98 -5.93 10.70
CA VAL A 143 4.69 -4.85 9.75
C VAL A 143 4.85 -3.51 10.45
N VAL A 144 5.56 -2.59 9.78
CA VAL A 144 5.62 -1.17 10.14
C VAL A 144 5.24 -0.37 8.91
N SER A 145 4.14 0.37 9.00
CA SER A 145 3.53 1.12 7.91
C SER A 145 2.69 2.28 8.47
N ASN A 146 2.06 3.07 7.60
CA ASN A 146 1.05 4.04 8.01
C ASN A 146 -0.28 3.32 8.28
N TYR A 147 -0.68 3.19 9.55
CA TYR A 147 -1.96 2.59 9.92
C TYR A 147 -3.06 3.65 10.02
N MET A 148 -4.28 3.27 9.63
CA MET A 148 -5.47 4.09 9.82
C MET A 148 -5.82 4.14 11.30
N ASP A 149 -6.22 5.33 11.76
CA ASP A 149 -6.84 5.51 13.06
C ASP A 149 -8.35 5.58 12.86
N PHE A 150 -9.10 4.72 13.55
CA PHE A 150 -10.55 4.62 13.43
C PHE A 150 -11.18 5.06 14.75
N ASP A 151 -12.26 5.83 14.67
CA ASP A 151 -13.09 6.14 15.84
C ASP A 151 -13.75 4.83 16.34
N ASP A 152 -13.57 4.52 17.62
CA ASP A 152 -14.17 3.35 18.31
C ASP A 152 -15.72 3.40 18.36
#